data_AF-A0A1C5G7V9-F1
#
_entry.id   AF-A0A1C5G7V9-F1
#
_cell.length_a   1.000
_cell.length_b   1.000
_cell.length_c   1.000
_cell.angle_alpha   90.00
_cell.angle_beta   90.00
_cell.angle_gamma   90.00
#
_symmetry.space_group_name_H-M   'P 1'
#
loop_
_entity.id
_entity.type
_entity.pdbx_description
1 polymer ?
#
loop_
_entity_poly.entity_id
_entity_poly.type
_entity_poly.pdbx_seq_one_letter_code
_entity_poly.pdbx_strand_id
1 'polypeptide(L)'
;MAGSLVAGAAGLTGVSAVAADRDLPAASDVPALALRADDRSGEGHRGDAVEDRDHAREERRGGKPDGRPARPGQGQRPEVPVPCDSAKLISALVRANAEGGAHLRLASKCTYELTHAFQQPDEYDGGIRDAREAADSAENPGDAEAPPRNPQHDRAGLPVIYHPISIRGEGATIVRDVHAEAFRFFTVRDGGELTLSDVVLRNGLSAAEGGSIHVVHGASAVVERTTIVDSTSLSAEGGGGGIFNDGHLVVAGSTFVDNHAAGTAGKGGGLLNGGVLSLETSQFRGNSAVAYGGGLANYRGAAEVHSSTFAHNNAAQGGGVASFSARTRVADTKVVGNTAQTGGGIANSDALIFLRGLEVRDNTATGNGGGISTFQGLLPLDDSVVSGNTARGSGGGIHAQKSNLLVRRSEVERNHAVGAKSTGGGIFATLGQVSLYSSRVAGNVATVKPGGLFADKARVKVDDETDIIDNEPTNCEGSRVPVANCFR
;
A
#
# COMPACT_ATOMS: atom_id res chain seq x y z
N MET A 1 45.21 16.10 19.05
CA MET A 1 44.32 17.21 19.43
C MET A 1 43.14 17.18 18.49
N ALA A 2 42.02 16.65 19.00
CA ALA A 2 40.75 16.46 18.31
C ALA A 2 39.90 17.74 18.36
N GLY A 3 38.84 17.78 17.55
CA GLY A 3 37.79 18.82 17.56
C GLY A 3 37.40 19.19 16.13
N SER A 4 36.44 18.51 15.48
CA SER A 4 34.99 18.61 15.67
C SER A 4 34.46 20.03 15.44
N LEU A 5 33.63 20.18 14.39
CA LEU A 5 32.46 21.08 14.38
C LEU A 5 31.59 20.74 13.17
N VAL A 6 30.61 19.89 13.44
CA VAL A 6 29.35 19.79 12.70
C VAL A 6 28.53 21.03 13.06
N ALA A 7 28.00 21.74 12.06
CA ALA A 7 26.99 22.77 12.27
C ALA A 7 25.78 22.43 11.40
N GLY A 8 24.65 22.15 12.06
CA GLY A 8 23.31 22.23 11.48
C GLY A 8 22.60 23.48 12.01
N ALA A 9 21.70 24.04 11.18
CA ALA A 9 20.53 24.88 11.50
C ALA A 9 19.97 25.40 10.15
N ALA A 10 18.74 25.05 9.75
CA ALA A 10 17.50 25.82 9.95
C ALA A 10 17.55 27.24 9.33
N GLY A 11 16.59 27.76 8.56
CA GLY A 11 15.26 27.34 8.12
C GLY A 11 14.58 28.54 7.41
N LEU A 12 13.47 28.25 6.71
CA LEU A 12 12.32 29.13 6.38
C LEU A 12 12.53 30.47 5.63
N THR A 13 11.88 30.60 4.47
CA THR A 13 10.71 31.46 4.20
C THR A 13 10.42 31.42 2.69
N GLY A 14 9.20 31.10 2.27
CA GLY A 14 8.30 32.12 1.76
C GLY A 14 7.27 31.48 0.83
N VAL A 15 6.04 31.33 1.34
CA VAL A 15 4.86 31.00 0.53
C VAL A 15 4.39 32.31 -0.10
N SER A 16 4.17 32.31 -1.41
CA SER A 16 3.46 33.39 -2.10
C SER A 16 2.30 32.76 -2.85
N ALA A 17 1.11 32.95 -2.28
CA ALA A 17 -0.16 32.70 -2.95
C ALA A 17 -0.38 33.77 -4.03
N VAL A 18 -0.76 33.36 -5.23
CA VAL A 18 -1.37 34.24 -6.22
C VAL A 18 -2.67 33.59 -6.64
N ALA A 19 -3.76 34.30 -6.39
CA ALA A 19 -5.09 34.03 -6.88
C ALA A 19 -5.30 34.72 -8.23
N ALA A 20 -6.06 34.07 -9.12
CA ALA A 20 -6.75 34.53 -10.35
C ALA A 20 -6.58 33.43 -11.42
N ASP A 21 -7.55 33.04 -12.23
CA ASP A 21 -8.93 33.47 -12.39
C ASP A 21 -9.72 32.31 -13.02
N ARG A 22 -11.04 32.34 -12.87
CA ARG A 22 -11.95 31.36 -13.46
C ARG A 22 -12.10 31.63 -14.96
N ASP A 23 -12.00 30.59 -15.78
CA ASP A 23 -12.84 30.43 -16.98
C ASP A 23 -12.86 28.96 -17.44
N LEU A 24 -14.07 28.39 -17.44
CA LEU A 24 -14.40 27.06 -17.97
C LEU A 24 -14.97 27.21 -19.38
N PRO A 25 -14.70 26.26 -20.29
CA PRO A 25 -15.69 25.88 -21.30
C PRO A 25 -16.11 24.41 -21.16
N ALA A 26 -17.34 24.17 -21.58
CA ALA A 26 -18.12 22.95 -21.41
C ALA A 26 -17.87 21.88 -22.50
N ALA A 27 -17.96 20.62 -22.06
CA ALA A 27 -18.53 19.41 -22.67
C ALA A 27 -18.41 19.09 -24.18
N SER A 28 -17.89 17.88 -24.46
CA SER A 28 -18.21 16.87 -25.50
C SER A 28 -16.90 16.12 -25.84
N ASP A 29 -16.77 14.81 -26.08
CA ASP A 29 -17.66 13.66 -26.19
C ASP A 29 -16.83 12.43 -25.75
N VAL A 30 -17.46 11.49 -25.03
CA VAL A 30 -16.86 10.20 -24.66
C VAL A 30 -17.44 9.13 -25.59
N PRO A 31 -16.66 8.39 -26.40
CA PRO A 31 -17.16 7.21 -27.05
C PRO A 31 -17.05 6.01 -26.11
N ALA A 32 -18.20 5.38 -25.85
CA ALA A 32 -18.32 4.09 -25.19
C ALA A 32 -17.64 2.98 -26.02
N LEU A 33 -16.71 2.24 -25.41
CA LEU A 33 -16.20 0.99 -25.99
C LEU A 33 -17.14 -0.16 -25.61
N ALA A 34 -17.85 -0.66 -26.62
CA ALA A 34 -18.69 -1.84 -26.53
C ALA A 34 -17.84 -3.12 -26.56
N LEU A 35 -18.12 -4.01 -25.61
CA LEU A 35 -17.68 -5.41 -25.60
C LEU A 35 -18.29 -6.15 -26.81
N ARG A 36 -17.44 -6.71 -27.67
CA ARG A 36 -17.82 -7.76 -28.61
C ARG A 36 -17.13 -9.06 -28.23
N ALA A 37 -17.95 -10.05 -27.90
CA ALA A 37 -17.58 -11.45 -27.92
C ALA A 37 -17.54 -11.89 -29.38
N ASP A 38 -16.42 -12.47 -29.81
CA ASP A 38 -16.33 -13.17 -31.08
C ASP A 38 -16.27 -14.68 -30.83
N ASP A 39 -17.28 -15.30 -31.41
CA ASP A 39 -17.57 -16.71 -31.51
C ASP A 39 -16.82 -17.26 -32.74
N ARG A 40 -16.02 -18.32 -32.59
CA ARG A 40 -15.51 -19.10 -33.73
C ARG A 40 -15.47 -20.59 -33.41
N SER A 41 -16.46 -21.29 -33.96
CA SER A 41 -16.38 -22.64 -34.56
C SER A 41 -15.04 -22.85 -35.30
N GLY A 42 -14.41 -24.02 -35.37
CA GLY A 42 -14.90 -25.40 -35.33
C GLY A 42 -14.40 -26.11 -36.59
N GLU A 43 -13.44 -27.03 -36.43
CA GLU A 43 -12.94 -28.05 -37.39
C GLU A 43 -11.88 -28.85 -36.58
N GLY A 44 -11.89 -30.16 -36.35
CA GLY A 44 -12.51 -31.30 -37.00
C GLY A 44 -11.41 -32.14 -37.67
N HIS A 45 -10.89 -33.20 -37.02
CA HIS A 45 -10.27 -34.43 -37.60
C HIS A 45 -10.04 -35.45 -36.47
N ARG A 46 -10.79 -36.58 -36.42
CA ARG A 46 -10.35 -37.96 -36.79
C ARG A 46 -8.94 -38.26 -36.27
N GLY A 47 -8.69 -39.15 -35.32
CA GLY A 47 -9.34 -40.41 -34.97
C GLY A 47 -8.28 -41.49 -35.12
N ASP A 48 -7.88 -42.15 -34.03
CA ASP A 48 -7.28 -43.48 -34.03
C ASP A 48 -7.29 -44.04 -32.61
N ALA A 49 -7.83 -45.25 -32.50
CA ALA A 49 -7.93 -46.04 -31.29
C ALA A 49 -6.99 -47.23 -31.41
N VAL A 50 -6.21 -47.52 -30.35
CA VAL A 50 -5.68 -48.85 -30.05
C VAL A 50 -5.57 -48.96 -28.53
N GLU A 51 -6.43 -49.81 -27.95
CA GLU A 51 -6.17 -50.90 -26.97
C GLU A 51 -4.88 -50.86 -26.13
N ASP A 52 -4.79 -51.33 -24.87
CA ASP A 52 -5.67 -51.97 -23.89
C ASP A 52 -4.81 -52.23 -22.62
N ARG A 53 -5.47 -52.55 -21.49
CA ARG A 53 -5.00 -53.30 -20.30
C ARG A 53 -4.50 -52.59 -19.03
N ASP A 54 -5.42 -52.62 -18.07
CA ASP A 54 -5.37 -53.29 -16.76
C ASP A 54 -4.27 -52.92 -15.74
N HIS A 55 -4.70 -52.44 -14.56
CA HIS A 55 -4.62 -53.25 -13.33
C HIS A 55 -5.44 -52.67 -12.16
N ALA A 56 -6.45 -53.48 -11.78
CA ALA A 56 -6.92 -53.84 -10.43
C ALA A 56 -7.30 -52.79 -9.37
N ARG A 57 -8.61 -52.83 -9.07
CA ARG A 57 -9.27 -52.47 -7.81
C ARG A 57 -8.80 -53.39 -6.65
N GLU A 58 -8.64 -52.83 -5.47
CA GLU A 58 -8.72 -53.58 -4.21
C GLU A 58 -9.82 -53.04 -3.30
N GLU A 59 -10.40 -53.97 -2.57
CA GLU A 59 -11.75 -53.98 -2.04
C GLU A 59 -11.90 -53.33 -0.66
N ARG A 60 -13.12 -52.86 -0.43
CA ARG A 60 -13.66 -52.49 0.88
C ARG A 60 -13.71 -53.71 1.80
N ARG A 61 -13.12 -53.60 2.99
CA ARG A 61 -13.52 -54.40 4.17
C ARG A 61 -13.84 -53.47 5.33
N GLY A 62 -15.06 -53.61 5.84
CA GLY A 62 -15.59 -52.83 6.96
C GLY A 62 -14.97 -53.24 8.29
N GLY A 63 -14.60 -52.22 9.08
CA GLY A 63 -14.33 -52.32 10.51
C GLY A 63 -15.26 -51.34 11.25
N LYS A 64 -15.96 -51.84 12.26
CA LYS A 64 -16.80 -51.05 13.18
C LYS A 64 -15.96 -49.97 13.88
N PRO A 65 -16.51 -48.78 14.18
CA PRO A 65 -15.78 -47.73 14.88
C PRO A 65 -15.84 -47.97 16.39
N ASP A 66 -14.67 -48.18 17.01
CA ASP A 66 -14.53 -48.13 18.46
C ASP A 66 -14.65 -46.68 18.94
N GLY A 67 -15.61 -46.48 19.84
CA GLY A 67 -15.89 -45.19 20.46
C GLY A 67 -14.73 -44.68 21.29
N ARG A 68 -14.11 -43.59 20.81
CA ARG A 68 -13.44 -42.61 21.67
C ARG A 68 -14.25 -41.33 21.57
N PRO A 69 -14.62 -40.69 22.70
CA PRO A 69 -15.41 -39.47 22.65
C PRO A 69 -14.62 -38.40 21.89
N ALA A 70 -15.25 -37.87 20.84
CA ALA A 70 -14.78 -36.68 20.16
C ALA A 70 -14.61 -35.58 21.21
N ARG A 71 -13.46 -34.90 21.18
CA ARG A 71 -13.26 -33.65 21.92
C ARG A 71 -14.40 -32.71 21.52
N PRO A 72 -15.07 -32.02 22.47
CA PRO A 72 -16.14 -31.11 22.13
C PRO A 72 -15.61 -30.09 21.13
N GLY A 73 -16.33 -29.93 20.02
CA GLY A 73 -16.02 -28.90 19.05
C GLY A 73 -15.91 -27.55 19.75
N GLN A 74 -14.99 -26.71 19.26
CA GLN A 74 -15.10 -25.28 19.45
C GLN A 74 -16.45 -24.87 18.88
N GLY A 75 -17.48 -24.85 19.73
CA GLY A 75 -18.82 -24.41 19.34
C GLY A 75 -18.66 -22.99 18.82
N GLN A 76 -18.89 -22.80 17.52
CA GLN A 76 -18.99 -21.46 16.94
C GLN A 76 -20.00 -20.69 17.79
N ARG A 77 -19.54 -19.64 18.47
CA ARG A 77 -20.41 -18.80 19.29
C ARG A 77 -21.54 -18.30 18.37
N PRO A 78 -22.80 -18.33 18.81
CA PRO A 78 -23.91 -17.89 17.98
C PRO A 78 -23.72 -16.42 17.60
N GLU A 79 -24.04 -16.09 16.36
CA GLU A 79 -23.96 -14.72 15.85
C GLU A 79 -25.01 -13.84 16.54
N VAL A 80 -24.57 -12.71 17.09
CA VAL A 80 -25.40 -11.77 17.85
C VAL A 80 -25.88 -10.66 16.91
N PRO A 81 -27.20 -10.56 16.61
CA PRO A 81 -27.72 -9.47 15.80
C PRO A 81 -27.68 -8.15 16.56
N VAL A 82 -27.18 -7.10 15.91
CA VAL A 82 -27.11 -5.74 16.42
C VAL A 82 -28.19 -4.91 15.73
N PRO A 83 -29.21 -4.41 16.46
CA PRO A 83 -30.21 -3.49 15.91
C PRO A 83 -29.58 -2.25 15.27
N CYS A 84 -30.33 -1.56 14.41
CA CYS A 84 -29.88 -0.35 13.72
C CYS A 84 -29.85 0.87 14.67
N ASP A 85 -28.90 0.84 15.60
CA ASP A 85 -28.71 1.83 16.68
C ASP A 85 -27.26 1.78 17.16
N SER A 86 -26.57 2.92 17.12
CA SER A 86 -25.17 3.06 17.54
C SER A 86 -24.92 2.70 19.00
N ALA A 87 -25.85 3.01 19.91
CA ALA A 87 -25.74 2.63 21.32
C ALA A 87 -25.84 1.10 21.47
N LYS A 88 -26.63 0.43 20.63
CA LYS A 88 -26.71 -1.04 20.60
C LYS A 88 -25.41 -1.65 20.09
N LEU A 89 -24.79 -1.07 19.06
CA LEU A 89 -23.47 -1.49 18.59
C LEU A 89 -22.41 -1.37 19.71
N ILE A 90 -22.34 -0.22 20.38
CA ILE A 90 -21.42 -0.01 21.51
C ILE A 90 -21.67 -1.05 22.61
N SER A 91 -22.93 -1.25 23.01
CA SER A 91 -23.27 -2.22 24.06
C SER A 91 -22.90 -3.67 23.70
N ALA A 92 -23.03 -4.04 22.42
CA ALA A 92 -22.66 -5.36 21.93
C ALA A 92 -21.14 -5.58 21.99
N LEU A 93 -20.35 -4.56 21.66
CA LEU A 93 -18.88 -4.60 21.74
C LEU A 93 -18.38 -4.66 23.19
N VAL A 94 -18.96 -3.86 24.09
CA VAL A 94 -18.64 -3.92 25.54
C VAL A 94 -18.90 -5.33 26.07
N ARG A 95 -20.06 -5.90 25.74
CA ARG A 95 -20.41 -7.26 26.14
C ARG A 95 -19.47 -8.30 25.54
N ALA A 96 -19.13 -8.18 24.26
CA ALA A 96 -18.20 -9.08 23.61
C ALA A 96 -16.83 -9.10 24.31
N ASN A 97 -16.29 -7.93 24.68
CA ASN A 97 -15.06 -7.88 25.45
C ASN A 97 -15.19 -8.51 26.84
N ALA A 98 -16.31 -8.31 27.54
CA ALA A 98 -16.55 -8.91 28.86
C ALA A 98 -16.72 -10.44 28.81
N GLU A 99 -17.23 -10.98 27.71
CA GLU A 99 -17.49 -12.41 27.51
C GLU A 99 -16.33 -13.14 26.80
N GLY A 100 -15.22 -12.45 26.51
CA GLY A 100 -14.04 -13.03 25.86
C GLY A 100 -14.18 -13.24 24.34
N GLY A 101 -15.00 -12.43 23.67
CA GLY A 101 -15.16 -12.38 22.21
C GLY A 101 -16.61 -12.57 21.72
N ALA A 102 -16.90 -12.22 20.47
CA ALA A 102 -18.21 -12.44 19.87
C ALA A 102 -18.19 -12.40 18.33
N HIS A 103 -19.23 -12.97 17.72
CA HIS A 103 -19.58 -12.72 16.33
C HIS A 103 -20.81 -11.80 16.30
N LEU A 104 -20.67 -10.61 15.72
CA LEU A 104 -21.70 -9.58 15.65
C LEU A 104 -22.18 -9.45 14.20
N ARG A 105 -23.50 -9.36 14.01
CA ARG A 105 -24.11 -9.06 12.72
C ARG A 105 -24.85 -7.74 12.78
N LEU A 106 -24.38 -6.77 12.00
CA LEU A 106 -25.03 -5.47 11.91
C LEU A 106 -26.34 -5.58 11.12
N ALA A 107 -27.25 -4.66 11.39
CA ALA A 107 -28.47 -4.51 10.62
C ALA A 107 -28.10 -4.15 9.17
N SER A 108 -28.61 -4.93 8.21
CA SER A 108 -28.25 -4.78 6.80
C SER A 108 -28.50 -3.36 6.29
N LYS A 109 -27.48 -2.79 5.64
CA LYS A 109 -27.49 -1.43 5.05
C LYS A 109 -27.86 -0.30 6.02
N CYS A 110 -27.78 -0.55 7.33
CA CYS A 110 -28.02 0.46 8.35
C CYS A 110 -26.86 1.47 8.40
N THR A 111 -27.15 2.70 8.85
CA THR A 111 -26.12 3.68 9.23
C THR A 111 -26.05 3.80 10.76
N TYR A 112 -24.88 3.50 11.31
CA TYR A 112 -24.52 3.67 12.71
C TYR A 112 -23.71 4.97 12.85
N GLU A 113 -24.39 6.06 13.20
CA GLU A 113 -23.77 7.37 13.40
C GLU A 113 -23.21 7.50 14.82
N LEU A 114 -21.92 7.86 14.92
CA LEU A 114 -21.21 8.12 16.17
C LEU A 114 -21.00 9.63 16.32
N THR A 115 -21.48 10.18 17.42
CA THR A 115 -21.44 11.63 17.69
C THR A 115 -20.38 12.03 18.71
N HIS A 116 -19.78 11.08 19.43
CA HIS A 116 -18.81 11.32 20.49
C HIS A 116 -17.83 10.15 20.59
N ALA A 117 -16.64 10.38 21.16
CA ALA A 117 -15.74 9.30 21.50
C ALA A 117 -16.33 8.42 22.62
N PHE A 118 -16.04 7.11 22.59
CA PHE A 118 -16.39 6.21 23.68
C PHE A 118 -15.49 6.50 24.89
N GLN A 119 -16.09 6.90 26.01
CA GLN A 119 -15.36 7.10 27.26
C GLN A 119 -15.09 5.74 27.90
N GLN A 120 -13.87 5.25 27.73
CA GLN A 120 -13.39 4.08 28.47
C GLN A 120 -12.73 4.58 29.76
N PRO A 121 -13.15 4.12 30.95
CA PRO A 121 -12.39 4.36 32.17
C PRO A 121 -11.00 3.77 31.96
N ASP A 122 -9.93 4.53 32.23
CA ASP A 122 -8.53 4.12 32.04
C ASP A 122 -8.09 2.91 32.91
N GLU A 123 -9.03 2.21 33.53
CA GLU A 123 -8.85 1.12 34.49
C GLU A 123 -9.32 -0.22 33.90
N TYR A 124 -8.69 -0.63 32.80
CA TYR A 124 -8.63 -2.05 32.45
C TYR A 124 -7.16 -2.41 32.24
N ASP A 125 -6.54 -2.91 33.30
CA ASP A 125 -5.11 -3.25 33.33
C ASP A 125 -4.78 -4.57 32.62
N GLY A 126 -5.80 -5.33 32.20
CA GLY A 126 -5.70 -6.49 31.30
C GLY A 126 -4.53 -7.42 31.63
N GLY A 127 -4.18 -7.57 32.91
CA GLY A 127 -2.88 -8.04 33.41
C GLY A 127 -2.10 -9.00 32.50
N ILE A 128 -1.32 -8.43 31.58
CA ILE A 128 0.02 -8.85 31.08
C ILE A 128 0.78 -7.57 30.66
N ARG A 129 0.71 -6.50 31.46
CA ARG A 129 1.78 -5.49 31.48
C ARG A 129 2.93 -6.12 32.29
N ASP A 130 4.14 -6.14 31.72
CA ASP A 130 5.43 -6.56 32.35
C ASP A 130 6.13 -7.86 31.90
N ALA A 131 5.71 -8.56 30.83
CA ALA A 131 6.51 -9.70 30.31
C ALA A 131 7.24 -9.43 28.98
N ARG A 132 6.71 -8.57 28.09
CA ARG A 132 7.31 -8.32 26.77
C ARG A 132 8.06 -6.99 26.66
N GLU A 133 7.56 -5.92 27.29
CA GLU A 133 8.29 -4.64 27.39
C GLU A 133 9.55 -4.75 28.26
N ALA A 134 9.60 -5.68 29.22
CA ALA A 134 10.79 -5.99 30.02
C ALA A 134 11.80 -6.89 29.29
N ALA A 135 11.35 -7.68 28.30
CA ALA A 135 12.22 -8.57 27.52
C ALA A 135 12.88 -7.82 26.35
N ASP A 136 12.13 -6.96 25.63
CA ASP A 136 12.65 -6.21 24.49
C ASP A 136 13.58 -5.05 24.92
N SER A 137 13.41 -4.54 26.14
CA SER A 137 14.29 -3.50 26.72
C SER A 137 15.65 -4.04 27.21
N ALA A 138 15.85 -5.37 27.24
CA ALA A 138 17.08 -5.99 27.75
C ALA A 138 18.09 -6.39 26.67
N GLU A 139 17.71 -6.41 25.37
CA GLU A 139 18.58 -6.96 24.31
C GLU A 139 19.18 -5.95 23.32
N ASN A 140 18.75 -4.68 23.24
CA ASN A 140 19.45 -3.63 22.44
C ASN A 140 19.07 -2.19 22.85
N PRO A 141 19.92 -1.46 23.62
CA PRO A 141 19.62 -0.12 24.12
C PRO A 141 20.15 0.99 23.21
N GLY A 142 19.68 1.06 21.95
CA GLY A 142 20.08 2.12 21.02
C GLY A 142 19.02 2.42 19.96
N ASP A 143 18.42 3.62 20.07
CA ASP A 143 17.65 4.34 19.04
C ASP A 143 16.21 3.89 18.70
N ALA A 144 15.51 3.23 19.62
CA ALA A 144 14.04 3.17 19.58
C ALA A 144 13.44 4.28 20.46
N GLU A 145 13.59 5.54 20.05
CA GLU A 145 12.71 6.60 20.54
C GLU A 145 11.31 6.33 19.95
N ALA A 146 10.52 5.50 20.64
CA ALA A 146 9.09 5.46 20.41
C ALA A 146 8.58 6.89 20.68
N PRO A 147 7.87 7.53 19.75
CA PRO A 147 7.33 8.87 20.00
C PRO A 147 6.46 8.83 21.25
N PRO A 148 6.44 9.89 22.08
CA PRO A 148 5.62 9.93 23.28
C PRO A 148 4.14 9.82 22.88
N ARG A 149 3.57 8.61 22.98
CA ARG A 149 2.13 8.37 22.78
C ARG A 149 1.41 9.00 23.96
N ASN A 150 0.90 10.23 23.81
CA ASN A 150 0.05 10.87 24.80
C ASN A 150 -1.35 10.22 24.75
N PRO A 151 -1.77 9.43 25.77
CA PRO A 151 -3.06 8.75 25.77
C PRO A 151 -4.26 9.71 25.65
N GLN A 152 -4.06 10.99 25.98
CA GLN A 152 -5.12 12.01 25.91
C GLN A 152 -5.62 12.31 24.48
N HIS A 153 -4.84 11.96 23.45
CA HIS A 153 -5.17 12.23 22.03
C HIS A 153 -5.54 10.97 21.23
N ASP A 154 -5.44 9.78 21.83
CA ASP A 154 -5.83 8.52 21.19
C ASP A 154 -7.26 8.13 21.62
N ARG A 155 -8.25 8.68 20.90
CA ARG A 155 -9.68 8.43 21.16
C ARG A 155 -10.29 7.56 20.08
N ALA A 156 -11.10 6.57 20.50
CA ALA A 156 -11.93 5.75 19.63
C ALA A 156 -13.42 5.98 19.93
N GLY A 157 -14.26 5.96 18.89
CA GLY A 157 -15.72 6.06 18.99
C GLY A 157 -16.40 4.76 19.41
N LEU A 158 -15.70 3.62 19.27
CA LEU A 158 -16.15 2.32 19.73
C LEU A 158 -15.20 1.75 20.78
N PRO A 159 -15.66 0.82 21.63
CA PRO A 159 -14.82 0.17 22.61
C PRO A 159 -13.58 -0.47 21.98
N VAL A 160 -12.45 -0.37 22.70
CA VAL A 160 -11.20 -1.04 22.32
C VAL A 160 -11.40 -2.56 22.23
N ILE A 161 -10.80 -3.20 21.24
CA ILE A 161 -10.89 -4.65 21.03
C ILE A 161 -9.74 -5.35 21.77
N TYR A 162 -10.07 -6.13 22.79
CA TYR A 162 -9.12 -6.93 23.59
C TYR A 162 -9.22 -8.43 23.35
N HIS A 163 -10.37 -8.88 22.83
CA HIS A 163 -10.68 -10.27 22.58
C HIS A 163 -11.06 -10.47 21.11
N PRO A 164 -11.10 -11.73 20.62
CA PRO A 164 -11.53 -12.02 19.26
C PRO A 164 -12.97 -11.57 18.99
N ILE A 165 -13.13 -10.54 18.17
CA ILE A 165 -14.43 -9.99 17.78
C ILE A 165 -14.53 -10.00 16.25
N SER A 166 -15.59 -10.62 15.74
CA SER A 166 -15.95 -10.59 14.33
C SER A 166 -17.19 -9.74 14.13
N ILE A 167 -17.17 -8.85 13.14
CA ILE A 167 -18.28 -7.97 12.78
C ILE A 167 -18.58 -8.19 11.30
N ARG A 168 -19.78 -8.68 11.01
CA ARG A 168 -20.35 -8.73 9.66
C ARG A 168 -21.31 -7.57 9.47
N GLY A 169 -21.01 -6.71 8.50
CA GLY A 169 -21.73 -5.47 8.26
C GLY A 169 -23.01 -5.62 7.44
N GLU A 170 -23.10 -6.61 6.56
CA GLU A 170 -24.23 -6.73 5.62
C GLU A 170 -24.47 -5.41 4.82
N GLY A 171 -23.39 -4.71 4.48
CA GLY A 171 -23.39 -3.41 3.80
C GLY A 171 -23.68 -2.21 4.70
N ALA A 172 -23.66 -2.37 6.03
CA ALA A 172 -23.85 -1.28 6.98
C ALA A 172 -22.72 -0.24 6.91
N THR A 173 -23.06 1.01 7.24
CA THR A 173 -22.12 2.12 7.35
C THR A 173 -21.94 2.48 8.83
N ILE A 174 -20.70 2.56 9.30
CA ILE A 174 -20.34 3.23 10.55
C ILE A 174 -19.75 4.58 10.17
N VAL A 175 -20.37 5.65 10.65
CA VAL A 175 -20.02 7.02 10.26
C VAL A 175 -19.78 7.88 11.49
N ARG A 176 -18.76 8.73 11.41
CA ARG A 176 -18.54 9.80 12.37
C ARG A 176 -19.36 11.02 11.95
N ASP A 177 -20.14 11.58 12.86
CA ASP A 177 -20.78 12.87 12.63
C ASP A 177 -19.70 13.95 12.34
N VAL A 178 -19.95 14.82 11.37
CA VAL A 178 -18.93 15.78 10.90
C VAL A 178 -18.57 16.83 11.96
N HIS A 179 -19.50 17.16 12.85
CA HIS A 179 -19.37 18.13 13.92
C HIS A 179 -18.88 17.53 15.24
N ALA A 180 -18.84 16.19 15.34
CA ALA A 180 -18.26 15.51 16.48
C ALA A 180 -16.77 15.83 16.63
N GLU A 181 -16.23 15.56 17.83
CA GLU A 181 -14.79 15.63 18.07
C GLU A 181 -14.02 14.61 17.22
N ALA A 182 -12.69 14.77 17.17
CA ALA A 182 -11.81 13.83 16.50
C ALA A 182 -11.73 12.50 17.28
N PHE A 183 -12.22 11.42 16.66
CA PHE A 183 -11.95 10.03 17.06
C PHE A 183 -11.92 9.10 15.83
N ARG A 184 -11.20 7.98 15.98
CA ARG A 184 -11.23 6.85 15.04
C ARG A 184 -12.34 5.86 15.40
N PHE A 185 -12.65 4.88 14.56
CA PHE A 185 -13.66 3.88 14.88
C PHE A 185 -13.12 2.80 15.80
N PHE A 186 -12.02 2.15 15.40
CA PHE A 186 -11.51 0.96 16.08
C PHE A 186 -10.06 1.13 16.52
N THR A 187 -9.77 0.67 17.73
CA THR A 187 -8.42 0.40 18.23
C THR A 187 -8.36 -1.06 18.66
N VAL A 188 -7.40 -1.81 18.13
CA VAL A 188 -7.16 -3.22 18.47
C VAL A 188 -5.80 -3.29 19.18
N ARG A 189 -5.77 -3.81 20.41
CA ARG A 189 -4.55 -3.84 21.24
C ARG A 189 -4.55 -4.98 22.24
N ASP A 190 -3.43 -5.15 22.92
CA ASP A 190 -3.25 -6.11 24.02
C ASP A 190 -3.65 -7.56 23.65
N GLY A 191 -3.32 -7.96 22.41
CA GLY A 191 -3.64 -9.29 21.87
C GLY A 191 -5.03 -9.43 21.25
N GLY A 192 -5.79 -8.34 21.15
CA GLY A 192 -7.10 -8.35 20.49
C GLY A 192 -7.04 -8.77 19.02
N GLU A 193 -8.12 -9.37 18.56
CA GLU A 193 -8.29 -9.80 17.16
C GLU A 193 -9.61 -9.23 16.61
N LEU A 194 -9.53 -8.44 15.55
CA LEU A 194 -10.70 -7.86 14.88
C LEU A 194 -10.88 -8.49 13.50
N THR A 195 -12.03 -9.11 13.24
CA THR A 195 -12.44 -9.44 11.87
C THR A 195 -13.59 -8.53 11.46
N LEU A 196 -13.37 -7.68 10.46
CA LEU A 196 -14.36 -6.76 9.91
C LEU A 196 -14.70 -7.18 8.49
N SER A 197 -15.97 -7.37 8.19
CA SER A 197 -16.42 -7.77 6.85
C SER A 197 -17.66 -7.02 6.39
N ASP A 198 -17.70 -6.61 5.12
CA ASP A 198 -18.89 -6.03 4.47
C ASP A 198 -19.42 -4.75 5.16
N VAL A 199 -18.51 -3.87 5.59
CA VAL A 199 -18.79 -2.60 6.29
C VAL A 199 -18.25 -1.41 5.50
N VAL A 200 -18.91 -0.26 5.60
CA VAL A 200 -18.37 1.04 5.20
C VAL A 200 -17.96 1.83 6.45
N LEU A 201 -16.71 2.26 6.55
CA LEU A 201 -16.24 3.22 7.53
C LEU A 201 -16.07 4.58 6.86
N ARG A 202 -16.77 5.61 7.35
CA ARG A 202 -16.80 6.93 6.72
C ARG A 202 -16.46 8.04 7.70
N ASN A 203 -15.60 8.97 7.27
CA ASN A 203 -15.32 10.22 7.97
C ASN A 203 -14.61 10.01 9.34
N GLY A 204 -13.83 8.94 9.48
CA GLY A 204 -12.98 8.76 10.66
C GLY A 204 -11.98 9.92 10.78
N LEU A 205 -11.76 10.46 11.97
CA LEU A 205 -10.85 11.60 12.17
C LEU A 205 -10.04 11.39 13.44
N SER A 206 -8.75 11.09 13.34
CA SER A 206 -7.91 10.89 14.53
C SER A 206 -6.89 12.01 14.68
N ALA A 207 -6.75 12.53 15.91
CA ALA A 207 -5.63 13.40 16.29
C ALA A 207 -4.29 12.63 16.37
N ALA A 208 -4.36 11.30 16.43
CA ALA A 208 -3.23 10.38 16.42
C ALA A 208 -3.26 9.50 15.15
N GLU A 209 -2.51 8.40 15.14
CA GLU A 209 -2.41 7.50 13.99
C GLU A 209 -3.73 6.76 13.71
N GLY A 210 -3.96 6.37 12.46
CA GLY A 210 -5.14 5.59 12.07
C GLY A 210 -6.42 6.42 12.13
N GLY A 211 -6.84 6.99 10.99
CA GLY A 211 -8.07 7.80 10.97
C GLY A 211 -9.34 6.99 11.21
N SER A 212 -9.38 5.74 10.75
CA SER A 212 -10.49 4.80 10.99
C SER A 212 -10.10 3.64 11.92
N ILE A 213 -8.96 2.99 11.68
CA ILE A 213 -8.53 1.81 12.45
C ILE A 213 -7.07 1.96 12.86
N HIS A 214 -6.77 1.60 14.11
CA HIS A 214 -5.40 1.39 14.58
C HIS A 214 -5.24 -0.04 15.09
N VAL A 215 -4.34 -0.81 14.46
CA VAL A 215 -3.91 -2.13 14.93
C VAL A 215 -2.59 -1.96 15.65
N VAL A 216 -2.59 -2.09 16.97
CA VAL A 216 -1.40 -1.89 17.81
C VAL A 216 -0.49 -3.12 17.73
N HIS A 217 0.80 -2.92 18.01
CA HIS A 217 1.77 -4.00 18.14
C HIS A 217 1.27 -5.18 18.99
N GLY A 218 1.40 -6.40 18.47
CA GLY A 218 0.91 -7.63 19.09
C GLY A 218 -0.58 -7.93 18.91
N ALA A 219 -1.35 -7.03 18.31
CA ALA A 219 -2.75 -7.27 17.93
C ALA A 219 -2.87 -7.70 16.46
N SER A 220 -4.04 -8.20 16.09
CA SER A 220 -4.34 -8.59 14.71
C SER A 220 -5.68 -8.06 14.21
N ALA A 221 -5.74 -7.78 12.91
CA ALA A 221 -7.00 -7.46 12.25
C ALA A 221 -7.09 -8.09 10.85
N VAL A 222 -8.32 -8.41 10.46
CA VAL A 222 -8.71 -8.89 9.14
C VAL A 222 -9.82 -7.96 8.63
N VAL A 223 -9.59 -7.30 7.50
CA VAL A 223 -10.50 -6.31 6.89
C VAL A 223 -10.89 -6.76 5.49
N GLU A 224 -12.09 -7.30 5.37
CA GLU A 224 -12.58 -7.92 4.14
C GLU A 224 -13.76 -7.19 3.53
N ARG A 225 -13.73 -6.91 2.23
CA ARG A 225 -14.87 -6.28 1.52
C ARG A 225 -15.37 -5.02 2.23
N THR A 226 -14.45 -4.29 2.85
CA THR A 226 -14.73 -3.07 3.61
C THR A 226 -14.37 -1.86 2.75
N THR A 227 -15.18 -0.81 2.84
CA THR A 227 -14.85 0.48 2.25
C THR A 227 -14.45 1.45 3.35
N ILE A 228 -13.26 2.03 3.28
CA ILE A 228 -12.81 3.11 4.17
C ILE A 228 -12.70 4.38 3.34
N VAL A 229 -13.52 5.38 3.70
CA VAL A 229 -13.69 6.59 2.91
C VAL A 229 -13.64 7.85 3.76
N ASP A 230 -13.06 8.92 3.20
CA ASP A 230 -12.96 10.24 3.81
C ASP A 230 -12.33 10.24 5.21
N SER A 231 -11.45 9.28 5.50
CA SER A 231 -10.82 9.17 6.82
C SER A 231 -9.53 9.97 6.88
N THR A 232 -9.31 10.66 7.99
CA THR A 232 -8.16 11.55 8.18
C THR A 232 -7.40 11.22 9.46
N SER A 233 -6.07 11.12 9.36
CA SER A 233 -5.17 11.15 10.51
C SER A 233 -4.40 12.47 10.53
N LEU A 234 -4.43 13.14 11.68
CA LEU A 234 -3.72 14.40 11.95
C LEU A 234 -2.38 14.18 12.67
N SER A 235 -1.95 12.92 12.89
CA SER A 235 -0.68 12.62 13.58
C SER A 235 0.48 13.27 12.83
N ALA A 236 1.24 14.11 13.53
CA ALA A 236 2.35 14.87 12.94
C ALA A 236 3.42 13.97 12.36
N GLU A 237 3.81 12.91 13.07
CA GLU A 237 4.90 11.99 12.70
C GLU A 237 4.41 10.60 12.26
N GLY A 238 3.13 10.30 12.45
CA GLY A 238 2.51 9.03 12.09
C GLY A 238 1.76 9.08 10.76
N GLY A 239 0.55 8.53 10.74
CA GLY A 239 -0.35 8.61 9.59
C GLY A 239 -1.32 7.43 9.50
N GLY A 240 -1.57 6.94 8.30
CA GLY A 240 -2.58 5.92 8.03
C GLY A 240 -3.98 6.53 8.01
N GLY A 241 -4.24 7.46 7.10
CA GLY A 241 -5.50 8.22 7.05
C GLY A 241 -6.74 7.32 7.14
N GLY A 242 -6.71 6.14 6.51
CA GLY A 242 -7.64 5.05 6.79
C GLY A 242 -7.17 4.17 7.96
N ILE A 243 -6.08 3.43 7.76
CA ILE A 243 -5.59 2.45 8.74
C ILE A 243 -4.12 2.71 9.08
N PHE A 244 -3.79 2.65 10.37
CA PHE A 244 -2.44 2.43 10.83
C PHE A 244 -2.28 1.01 11.38
N ASN A 245 -1.32 0.26 10.83
CA ASN A 245 -0.97 -1.09 11.28
C ASN A 245 0.43 -1.12 11.89
N ASP A 246 0.50 -1.37 13.19
CA ASP A 246 1.71 -1.66 13.96
C ASP A 246 1.74 -3.13 14.43
N GLY A 247 0.69 -3.90 14.13
CA GLY A 247 0.53 -5.32 14.44
C GLY A 247 0.51 -6.19 13.19
N HIS A 248 -0.45 -7.12 13.12
CA HIS A 248 -0.67 -7.98 11.96
C HIS A 248 -2.01 -7.64 11.27
N LEU A 249 -1.96 -7.26 9.99
CA LEU A 249 -3.14 -6.87 9.25
C LEU A 249 -3.28 -7.67 7.95
N VAL A 250 -4.47 -8.22 7.74
CA VAL A 250 -4.91 -8.77 6.45
C VAL A 250 -5.98 -7.87 5.88
N VAL A 251 -5.83 -7.47 4.62
CA VAL A 251 -6.82 -6.66 3.90
C VAL A 251 -7.15 -7.36 2.59
N ALA A 252 -8.42 -7.71 2.39
CA ALA A 252 -8.86 -8.47 1.22
C ALA A 252 -10.12 -7.87 0.57
N GLY A 253 -10.10 -7.65 -0.75
CA GLY A 253 -11.30 -7.19 -1.46
C GLY A 253 -11.81 -5.82 -1.02
N SER A 254 -10.95 -5.01 -0.39
CA SER A 254 -11.36 -3.77 0.30
C SER A 254 -11.04 -2.53 -0.54
N THR A 255 -11.70 -1.42 -0.23
CA THR A 255 -11.59 -0.16 -0.98
C THR A 255 -11.24 1.00 -0.04
N PHE A 256 -10.22 1.76 -0.39
CA PHE A 256 -9.73 2.94 0.34
C PHE A 256 -9.85 4.15 -0.56
N VAL A 257 -10.73 5.08 -0.23
CA VAL A 257 -11.06 6.24 -1.06
C VAL A 257 -10.88 7.53 -0.29
N ASP A 258 -10.15 8.48 -0.87
CA ASP A 258 -10.08 9.87 -0.37
C ASP A 258 -9.70 9.93 1.13
N ASN A 259 -8.77 9.07 1.55
CA ASN A 259 -8.23 9.10 2.91
C ASN A 259 -6.95 9.93 2.97
N HIS A 260 -6.75 10.63 4.09
CA HIS A 260 -5.74 11.67 4.21
C HIS A 260 -4.86 11.48 5.45
N ALA A 261 -3.55 11.33 5.25
CA ALA A 261 -2.56 11.52 6.31
C ALA A 261 -2.09 12.98 6.27
N ALA A 262 -2.79 13.85 7.00
CA ALA A 262 -2.71 15.31 6.90
C ALA A 262 -1.71 15.95 7.89
N GLY A 263 -1.11 15.16 8.79
CA GLY A 263 -0.03 15.64 9.64
C GLY A 263 1.21 16.07 8.86
N THR A 264 2.05 16.89 9.46
CA THR A 264 3.21 17.55 8.81
C THR A 264 4.22 16.59 8.20
N ALA A 265 4.37 15.39 8.76
CA ALA A 265 5.15 14.29 8.22
C ALA A 265 4.29 13.02 8.06
N GLY A 266 3.00 13.22 7.76
CA GLY A 266 1.99 12.17 7.62
C GLY A 266 2.33 11.17 6.52
N LYS A 267 2.21 9.88 6.85
CA LYS A 267 2.57 8.74 5.96
C LYS A 267 1.34 7.87 5.72
N GLY A 268 1.20 7.28 4.54
CA GLY A 268 0.13 6.33 4.24
C GLY A 268 -1.25 6.99 4.24
N GLY A 269 -1.63 7.65 3.15
CA GLY A 269 -2.94 8.31 3.06
C GLY A 269 -4.08 7.33 3.23
N GLY A 270 -4.04 6.21 2.51
CA GLY A 270 -4.95 5.08 2.72
C GLY A 270 -4.51 4.23 3.92
N LEU A 271 -3.28 3.73 3.86
CA LEU A 271 -2.75 2.80 4.85
C LEU A 271 -1.28 3.06 5.16
N LEU A 272 -0.95 3.12 6.45
CA LEU A 272 0.42 3.09 6.95
C LEU A 272 0.70 1.74 7.61
N ASN A 273 1.73 1.05 7.14
CA ASN A 273 2.21 -0.21 7.71
C ASN A 273 3.56 -0.02 8.39
N GLY A 274 3.59 -0.22 9.70
CA GLY A 274 4.79 -0.42 10.52
C GLY A 274 4.97 -1.87 11.00
N GLY A 275 3.92 -2.70 10.93
CA GLY A 275 3.94 -4.11 11.27
C GLY A 275 4.03 -5.05 10.06
N VAL A 276 3.22 -6.11 10.08
CA VAL A 276 3.09 -7.10 9.00
C VAL A 276 1.76 -6.90 8.28
N LEU A 277 1.82 -6.75 6.96
CA LEU A 277 0.65 -6.56 6.10
C LEU A 277 0.58 -7.63 5.01
N SER A 278 -0.58 -8.26 4.87
CA SER A 278 -1.02 -8.96 3.66
C SER A 278 -2.16 -8.18 3.02
N LEU A 279 -1.99 -7.76 1.77
CA LEU A 279 -2.96 -6.94 1.04
C LEU A 279 -3.30 -7.61 -0.30
N GLU A 280 -4.57 -7.92 -0.48
CA GLU A 280 -5.05 -8.64 -1.66
C GLU A 280 -6.28 -8.03 -2.30
N THR A 281 -6.31 -8.05 -3.64
CA THR A 281 -7.52 -7.76 -4.43
C THR A 281 -8.21 -6.45 -4.03
N SER A 282 -7.43 -5.43 -3.68
CA SER A 282 -7.94 -4.21 -3.04
C SER A 282 -7.66 -2.97 -3.88
N GLN A 283 -8.40 -1.89 -3.63
CA GLN A 283 -8.33 -0.64 -4.39
C GLN A 283 -8.01 0.55 -3.48
N PHE A 284 -7.04 1.36 -3.88
CA PHE A 284 -6.66 2.61 -3.23
C PHE A 284 -6.79 3.75 -4.24
N ARG A 285 -7.76 4.63 -4.04
CA ARG A 285 -8.04 5.74 -4.96
C ARG A 285 -8.13 7.09 -4.26
N GLY A 286 -7.48 8.12 -4.82
CA GLY A 286 -7.62 9.50 -4.33
C GLY A 286 -7.06 9.76 -2.93
N ASN A 287 -6.32 8.80 -2.37
CA ASN A 287 -5.76 8.94 -1.03
C ASN A 287 -4.52 9.85 -1.08
N SER A 288 -4.27 10.59 -0.01
CA SER A 288 -3.13 11.51 0.05
C SER A 288 -2.35 11.46 1.35
N ALA A 289 -1.03 11.59 1.24
CA ALA A 289 -0.13 11.75 2.38
C ALA A 289 0.76 12.98 2.19
N VAL A 290 1.15 13.65 3.28
CA VAL A 290 2.09 14.77 3.18
C VAL A 290 3.50 14.27 2.84
N ALA A 291 3.95 13.17 3.44
CA ALA A 291 5.31 12.65 3.27
C ALA A 291 5.37 11.46 2.30
N TYR A 292 4.92 10.28 2.72
CA TYR A 292 5.20 9.03 2.01
C TYR A 292 3.92 8.25 1.75
N GLY A 293 3.77 7.70 0.54
CA GLY A 293 2.73 6.71 0.23
C GLY A 293 1.33 7.31 0.27
N GLY A 294 0.85 7.86 -0.85
CA GLY A 294 -0.52 8.40 -0.91
C GLY A 294 -1.54 7.29 -0.69
N GLY A 295 -1.38 6.16 -1.38
CA GLY A 295 -2.16 4.95 -1.14
C GLY A 295 -1.64 4.15 0.05
N LEU A 296 -0.43 3.59 -0.09
CA LEU A 296 0.22 2.72 0.90
C LEU A 296 1.63 3.23 1.23
N ALA A 297 1.93 3.37 2.52
CA ALA A 297 3.29 3.51 3.01
C ALA A 297 3.68 2.30 3.85
N ASN A 298 4.73 1.59 3.45
CA ASN A 298 5.40 0.58 4.26
C ASN A 298 6.67 1.20 4.86
N TYR A 299 6.70 1.37 6.18
CA TYR A 299 7.75 2.09 6.89
C TYR A 299 8.26 1.22 8.04
N ARG A 300 9.49 0.71 7.93
CA ARG A 300 10.08 -0.24 8.90
C ARG A 300 9.28 -1.54 9.13
N GLY A 301 8.33 -1.84 8.24
CA GLY A 301 7.49 -3.04 8.28
C GLY A 301 7.76 -4.04 7.16
N ALA A 302 6.94 -5.09 7.13
CA ALA A 302 6.87 -6.07 6.07
C ALA A 302 5.51 -6.01 5.38
N ALA A 303 5.49 -5.94 4.05
CA ALA A 303 4.24 -5.89 3.29
C ALA A 303 4.29 -6.84 2.07
N GLU A 304 3.24 -7.61 1.91
CA GLU A 304 2.93 -8.37 0.71
C GLU A 304 1.66 -7.81 0.07
N VAL A 305 1.77 -7.38 -1.17
CA VAL A 305 0.68 -6.77 -1.94
C VAL A 305 0.49 -7.55 -3.22
N HIS A 306 -0.73 -8.01 -3.48
CA HIS A 306 -1.05 -8.69 -4.72
C HIS A 306 -2.41 -8.30 -5.31
N SER A 307 -2.51 -8.39 -6.64
CA SER A 307 -3.78 -8.26 -7.38
C SER A 307 -4.55 -6.97 -7.08
N SER A 308 -3.85 -5.89 -6.72
CA SER A 308 -4.46 -4.66 -6.20
C SER A 308 -4.32 -3.50 -7.19
N THR A 309 -4.97 -2.38 -6.92
CA THR A 309 -4.89 -1.16 -7.73
C THR A 309 -4.65 0.07 -6.85
N PHE A 310 -3.62 0.85 -7.18
CA PHE A 310 -3.31 2.15 -6.61
C PHE A 310 -3.48 3.21 -7.69
N ALA A 311 -4.56 3.98 -7.63
CA ALA A 311 -4.92 4.95 -8.65
C ALA A 311 -5.10 6.37 -8.10
N HIS A 312 -4.54 7.38 -8.78
CA HIS A 312 -4.80 8.78 -8.47
C HIS A 312 -4.51 9.18 -7.01
N ASN A 313 -3.52 8.54 -6.39
CA ASN A 313 -3.08 8.88 -5.05
C ASN A 313 -1.96 9.93 -5.12
N ASN A 314 -1.79 10.71 -4.05
CA ASN A 314 -0.85 11.82 -4.01
C ASN A 314 0.04 11.80 -2.75
N ALA A 315 1.35 11.98 -2.91
CA ALA A 315 2.27 12.15 -1.78
C ALA A 315 3.52 12.95 -2.12
N ALA A 316 4.37 13.31 -1.15
CA ALA A 316 5.69 13.84 -1.51
C ALA A 316 6.57 12.73 -2.14
N GLN A 317 6.54 11.50 -1.61
CA GLN A 317 7.25 10.37 -2.20
C GLN A 317 6.36 9.14 -2.32
N GLY A 318 6.31 8.54 -3.51
CA GLY A 318 5.50 7.35 -3.78
C GLY A 318 4.02 7.69 -3.77
N GLY A 319 3.50 8.26 -4.86
CA GLY A 319 2.10 8.67 -4.92
C GLY A 319 1.17 7.50 -4.65
N GLY A 320 1.41 6.36 -5.30
CA GLY A 320 0.72 5.11 -5.02
C GLY A 320 1.30 4.37 -3.81
N VAL A 321 2.55 3.90 -3.93
CA VAL A 321 3.21 3.04 -2.95
C VAL A 321 4.57 3.60 -2.54
N ALA A 322 4.85 3.59 -1.23
CA ALA A 322 6.13 3.97 -0.66
C ALA A 322 6.70 2.83 0.21
N SER A 323 7.99 2.54 0.06
CA SER A 323 8.72 1.53 0.85
C SER A 323 10.00 2.17 1.43
N PHE A 324 10.08 2.29 2.75
CA PHE A 324 11.14 3.04 3.45
C PHE A 324 11.70 2.23 4.62
N SER A 325 13.01 1.92 4.56
CA SER A 325 13.69 1.04 5.53
C SER A 325 12.91 -0.25 5.81
N ALA A 326 12.29 -0.80 4.76
CA ALA A 326 11.27 -1.83 4.84
C ALA A 326 11.52 -2.97 3.85
N ARG A 327 10.72 -4.04 3.97
CA ARG A 327 10.66 -5.14 3.01
C ARG A 327 9.28 -5.19 2.38
N THR A 328 9.22 -5.03 1.07
CA THR A 328 7.95 -4.95 0.34
C THR A 328 7.98 -5.89 -0.86
N ARG A 329 6.93 -6.68 -1.02
CA ARG A 329 6.67 -7.45 -2.25
C ARG A 329 5.38 -6.94 -2.86
N VAL A 330 5.44 -6.54 -4.12
CA VAL A 330 4.26 -6.14 -4.89
C VAL A 330 4.18 -7.02 -6.12
N ALA A 331 3.04 -7.67 -6.33
CA ALA A 331 2.81 -8.57 -7.45
C ALA A 331 1.48 -8.27 -8.15
N ASP A 332 1.44 -8.43 -9.47
CA ASP A 332 0.20 -8.49 -10.25
C ASP A 332 -0.72 -7.28 -10.01
N THR A 333 -0.12 -6.10 -9.87
CA THR A 333 -0.76 -4.89 -9.31
C THR A 333 -0.64 -3.71 -10.28
N LYS A 334 -1.66 -2.86 -10.28
CA LYS A 334 -1.70 -1.64 -11.11
C LYS A 334 -1.37 -0.41 -10.27
N VAL A 335 -0.45 0.42 -10.76
CA VAL A 335 -0.09 1.71 -10.14
C VAL A 335 -0.25 2.80 -11.21
N VAL A 336 -1.39 3.49 -11.18
CA VAL A 336 -1.90 4.30 -12.30
C VAL A 336 -2.21 5.73 -11.92
N GLY A 337 -1.74 6.70 -12.70
CA GLY A 337 -2.23 8.09 -12.56
C GLY A 337 -1.92 8.73 -11.22
N ASN A 338 -0.93 8.23 -10.48
CA ASN A 338 -0.54 8.76 -9.17
C ASN A 338 0.42 9.93 -9.35
N THR A 339 0.43 10.84 -8.37
CA THR A 339 1.27 12.03 -8.40
C THR A 339 2.18 12.08 -7.17
N ALA A 340 3.44 12.43 -7.36
CA ALA A 340 4.33 12.73 -6.25
C ALA A 340 5.38 13.80 -6.56
N GLN A 341 6.18 14.19 -5.56
CA GLN A 341 7.43 14.91 -5.83
C GLN A 341 8.52 13.96 -6.32
N THR A 342 8.61 12.76 -5.78
CA THR A 342 9.57 11.73 -6.21
C THR A 342 8.92 10.36 -6.27
N GLY A 343 9.10 9.61 -7.35
CA GLY A 343 8.43 8.32 -7.52
C GLY A 343 6.92 8.52 -7.67
N GLY A 344 6.47 9.08 -8.80
CA GLY A 344 5.06 9.42 -9.01
C GLY A 344 4.13 8.24 -8.71
N GLY A 345 4.51 7.04 -9.16
CA GLY A 345 3.86 5.79 -8.80
C GLY A 345 4.43 5.18 -7.52
N ILE A 346 5.70 4.78 -7.57
CA ILE A 346 6.37 4.01 -6.51
C ILE A 346 7.65 4.72 -6.05
N ALA A 347 7.84 4.83 -4.73
CA ALA A 347 9.11 5.25 -4.14
C ALA A 347 9.70 4.16 -3.23
N ASN A 348 10.99 3.91 -3.39
CA ASN A 348 11.78 2.99 -2.58
C ASN A 348 12.99 3.74 -2.00
N SER A 349 13.19 3.68 -0.68
CA SER A 349 14.32 4.34 -0.05
C SER A 349 14.89 3.48 1.06
N ASP A 350 16.20 3.19 0.98
CA ASP A 350 16.91 2.35 1.96
C ASP A 350 16.18 1.02 2.23
N ALA A 351 15.52 0.49 1.20
CA ALA A 351 14.58 -0.61 1.32
C ALA A 351 14.77 -1.64 0.21
N LEU A 352 14.24 -2.83 0.50
CA LEU A 352 14.15 -3.95 -0.43
C LEU A 352 12.73 -4.04 -0.94
N ILE A 353 12.55 -3.79 -2.24
CA ILE A 353 11.24 -3.92 -2.89
C ILE A 353 11.33 -4.88 -4.08
N PHE A 354 10.52 -5.93 -4.06
CA PHE A 354 10.36 -6.87 -5.17
C PHE A 354 9.10 -6.53 -5.94
N LEU A 355 9.23 -6.25 -7.23
CA LEU A 355 8.13 -5.91 -8.12
C LEU A 355 8.03 -6.98 -9.21
N ARG A 356 6.86 -7.63 -9.34
CA ARG A 356 6.60 -8.62 -10.40
C ARG A 356 5.22 -8.47 -11.02
N GLY A 357 5.07 -8.50 -12.35
CA GLY A 357 3.73 -8.43 -12.94
C GLY A 357 3.07 -7.06 -12.75
N LEU A 358 3.86 -5.99 -12.64
CA LEU A 358 3.35 -4.65 -12.36
C LEU A 358 2.95 -3.94 -13.63
N GLU A 359 1.97 -3.06 -13.49
CA GLU A 359 1.63 -2.08 -14.49
C GLU A 359 1.70 -0.67 -13.90
N VAL A 360 2.86 -0.02 -14.08
CA VAL A 360 3.15 1.33 -13.58
C VAL A 360 2.98 2.33 -14.71
N ARG A 361 1.81 2.98 -14.75
CA ARG A 361 1.45 3.85 -15.88
C ARG A 361 0.92 5.23 -15.52
N ASP A 362 1.15 6.18 -16.42
CA ASP A 362 0.58 7.53 -16.38
C ASP A 362 0.84 8.27 -15.05
N ASN A 363 1.90 7.89 -14.32
CA ASN A 363 2.24 8.52 -13.06
C ASN A 363 3.09 9.77 -13.30
N THR A 364 2.94 10.77 -12.44
CA THR A 364 3.61 12.06 -12.58
C THR A 364 4.46 12.39 -11.35
N ALA A 365 5.73 12.69 -11.58
CA ALA A 365 6.63 13.24 -10.56
C ALA A 365 6.96 14.71 -10.86
N THR A 366 6.80 15.60 -9.88
CA THR A 366 7.27 16.99 -9.99
C THR A 366 8.79 17.14 -9.81
N GLY A 367 9.44 16.09 -9.32
CA GLY A 367 10.88 15.86 -9.32
C GLY A 367 11.23 14.60 -10.11
N ASN A 368 11.96 13.66 -9.52
CA ASN A 368 12.53 12.51 -10.24
C ASN A 368 11.64 11.25 -10.17
N GLY A 369 11.80 10.36 -11.15
CA GLY A 369 11.14 9.05 -11.15
C GLY A 369 9.64 9.18 -11.38
N GLY A 370 9.21 9.41 -12.63
CA GLY A 370 7.79 9.58 -12.94
C GLY A 370 7.00 8.34 -12.56
N GLY A 371 7.46 7.16 -12.97
CA GLY A 371 6.90 5.88 -12.56
C GLY A 371 7.46 5.43 -11.21
N ILE A 372 8.76 5.15 -11.18
CA ILE A 372 9.45 4.53 -10.05
C ILE A 372 10.67 5.36 -9.67
N SER A 373 10.88 5.59 -8.38
CA SER A 373 12.14 6.11 -7.85
C SER A 373 12.71 5.17 -6.79
N THR A 374 13.99 4.84 -6.87
CA THR A 374 14.73 4.09 -5.86
C THR A 374 15.99 4.83 -5.42
N PHE A 375 16.18 4.94 -4.10
CA PHE A 375 17.34 5.57 -3.47
C PHE A 375 17.96 4.64 -2.41
N GLN A 376 19.27 4.36 -2.52
CA GLN A 376 19.97 3.45 -1.60
C GLN A 376 19.27 2.09 -1.41
N GLY A 377 18.56 1.60 -2.43
CA GLY A 377 17.71 0.40 -2.33
C GLY A 377 18.06 -0.70 -3.31
N LEU A 378 17.43 -1.86 -3.12
CA LEU A 378 17.43 -2.97 -4.08
C LEU A 378 16.04 -3.07 -4.70
N LEU A 379 15.99 -3.04 -6.03
CA LEU A 379 14.75 -3.09 -6.79
C LEU A 379 14.86 -4.07 -7.96
N PRO A 380 14.47 -5.34 -7.76
CA PRO A 380 14.16 -6.26 -8.84
C PRO A 380 12.75 -5.96 -9.40
N LEU A 381 12.69 -5.75 -10.71
CA LEU A 381 11.49 -5.53 -11.51
C LEU A 381 11.42 -6.64 -12.56
N ASP A 382 10.44 -7.52 -12.40
CA ASP A 382 10.25 -8.70 -13.22
C ASP A 382 8.90 -8.67 -13.94
N ASP A 383 8.84 -9.12 -15.19
CA ASP A 383 7.57 -9.35 -15.91
C ASP A 383 6.59 -8.15 -15.85
N SER A 384 7.12 -6.92 -15.97
CA SER A 384 6.38 -5.69 -15.66
C SER A 384 6.44 -4.66 -16.78
N VAL A 385 5.48 -3.74 -16.78
CA VAL A 385 5.41 -2.60 -17.71
C VAL A 385 5.47 -1.29 -16.93
N VAL A 386 6.39 -0.41 -17.32
CA VAL A 386 6.54 0.96 -16.82
C VAL A 386 6.37 1.91 -18.00
N SER A 387 5.18 2.49 -18.15
CA SER A 387 4.84 3.24 -19.37
C SER A 387 4.08 4.55 -19.18
N GLY A 388 4.24 5.50 -20.10
CA GLY A 388 3.47 6.76 -20.06
C GLY A 388 3.78 7.66 -18.86
N ASN A 389 4.82 7.37 -18.08
CA ASN A 389 5.10 8.12 -16.85
C ASN A 389 5.88 9.40 -17.16
N THR A 390 5.63 10.46 -16.40
CA THR A 390 6.25 11.78 -16.60
C THR A 390 6.99 12.25 -15.36
N ALA A 391 8.25 12.66 -15.52
CA ALA A 391 9.04 13.34 -14.49
C ALA A 391 9.41 14.75 -14.95
N ARG A 392 9.23 15.76 -14.08
CA ARG A 392 9.83 17.09 -14.30
C ARG A 392 11.34 17.11 -13.96
N GLY A 393 11.83 16.10 -13.25
CA GLY A 393 13.25 15.79 -13.06
C GLY A 393 13.72 14.71 -14.04
N SER A 394 14.69 13.91 -13.63
CA SER A 394 15.24 12.80 -14.42
C SER A 394 14.55 11.47 -14.12
N GLY A 395 14.66 10.50 -15.03
CA GLY A 395 14.04 9.18 -14.87
C GLY A 395 12.53 9.28 -15.08
N GLY A 396 12.08 9.52 -16.32
CA GLY A 396 10.65 9.57 -16.63
C GLY A 396 9.96 8.27 -16.21
N GLY A 397 10.53 7.13 -16.58
CA GLY A 397 10.09 5.81 -16.13
C GLY A 397 10.67 5.48 -14.76
N ILE A 398 12.00 5.28 -14.70
CA ILE A 398 12.71 4.82 -13.49
C ILE A 398 13.86 5.77 -13.17
N HIS A 399 13.90 6.24 -11.92
CA HIS A 399 15.04 6.94 -11.35
C HIS A 399 15.72 6.08 -10.29
N ALA A 400 16.99 5.73 -10.48
CA ALA A 400 17.78 4.91 -9.58
C ALA A 400 19.04 5.66 -9.10
N GLN A 401 19.12 5.94 -7.81
CA GLN A 401 20.29 6.59 -7.23
C GLN A 401 20.86 5.77 -6.08
N LYS A 402 22.17 5.53 -6.08
CA LYS A 402 22.87 4.66 -5.11
C LYS A 402 22.20 3.29 -4.95
N SER A 403 21.52 2.81 -5.98
CA SER A 403 20.62 1.67 -5.92
C SER A 403 21.08 0.55 -6.84
N ASN A 404 20.62 -0.67 -6.54
CA ASN A 404 20.78 -1.83 -7.39
C ASN A 404 19.43 -2.10 -8.08
N LEU A 405 19.35 -1.69 -9.33
CA LEU A 405 18.20 -1.90 -10.21
C LEU A 405 18.44 -3.14 -11.07
N LEU A 406 17.53 -4.10 -11.00
CA LEU A 406 17.49 -5.28 -11.87
C LEU A 406 16.15 -5.27 -12.61
N VAL A 407 16.18 -5.22 -13.94
CA VAL A 407 14.99 -5.27 -14.78
C VAL A 407 15.07 -6.53 -15.65
N ARG A 408 14.05 -7.40 -15.59
CA ARG A 408 14.01 -8.64 -16.38
C ARG A 408 12.65 -8.83 -17.02
N ARG A 409 12.62 -9.27 -18.29
CA ARG A 409 11.38 -9.56 -19.02
C ARG A 409 10.35 -8.43 -18.88
N SER A 410 10.82 -7.20 -18.92
CA SER A 410 10.01 -6.02 -18.59
C SER A 410 10.19 -4.92 -19.63
N GLU A 411 9.20 -4.04 -19.69
CA GLU A 411 9.14 -2.94 -20.65
C GLU A 411 9.18 -1.59 -19.92
N VAL A 412 10.08 -0.72 -20.32
CA VAL A 412 10.17 0.68 -19.87
C VAL A 412 9.99 1.56 -21.10
N GLU A 413 8.76 1.99 -21.36
CA GLU A 413 8.42 2.60 -22.64
C GLU A 413 7.57 3.86 -22.56
N ARG A 414 7.73 4.76 -23.54
CA ARG A 414 6.92 5.98 -23.65
C ARG A 414 6.91 6.84 -22.39
N ASN A 415 8.03 6.87 -21.66
CA ASN A 415 8.17 7.69 -20.47
C ASN A 415 8.89 9.01 -20.81
N HIS A 416 8.53 10.08 -20.10
CA HIS A 416 8.92 11.45 -20.41
C HIS A 416 9.65 12.11 -19.24
N ALA A 417 10.87 12.60 -19.47
CA ALA A 417 11.63 13.44 -18.54
C ALA A 417 11.69 14.88 -19.09
N VAL A 418 10.77 15.75 -18.63
CA VAL A 418 10.40 17.01 -19.32
C VAL A 418 11.06 18.27 -18.78
N GLY A 419 11.81 18.20 -17.68
CA GLY A 419 12.49 19.37 -17.13
C GLY A 419 13.61 19.89 -18.03
N ALA A 420 13.96 21.16 -17.89
CA ALA A 420 14.93 21.84 -18.77
C ALA A 420 16.32 21.17 -18.83
N LYS A 421 16.69 20.39 -17.80
CA LYS A 421 17.96 19.65 -17.71
C LYS A 421 17.76 18.14 -17.50
N SER A 422 16.54 17.66 -17.74
CA SER A 422 16.15 16.28 -17.46
C SER A 422 16.78 15.31 -18.45
N THR A 423 17.22 14.16 -17.94
CA THR A 423 17.85 13.08 -18.70
C THR A 423 17.26 11.74 -18.29
N GLY A 424 17.43 10.71 -19.12
CA GLY A 424 16.91 9.37 -18.86
C GLY A 424 15.39 9.36 -18.85
N GLY A 425 14.77 9.62 -20.00
CA GLY A 425 13.32 9.48 -20.19
C GLY A 425 12.84 8.11 -19.72
N GLY A 426 13.54 7.05 -20.12
CA GLY A 426 13.28 5.69 -19.66
C GLY A 426 13.86 5.44 -18.29
N ILE A 427 15.19 5.36 -18.22
CA ILE A 427 15.92 5.03 -17.00
C ILE A 427 17.03 6.05 -16.75
N PHE A 428 17.06 6.61 -15.55
CA PHE A 428 18.18 7.40 -15.03
C PHE A 428 18.85 6.66 -13.89
N ALA A 429 20.16 6.46 -13.97
CA ALA A 429 20.93 5.74 -12.96
C ALA A 429 22.21 6.48 -12.54
N THR A 430 22.37 6.71 -11.23
CA THR A 430 23.58 7.33 -10.68
C THR A 430 24.06 6.61 -9.45
N LEU A 431 25.32 6.19 -9.41
CA LEU A 431 25.91 5.42 -8.30
C LEU A 431 25.15 4.09 -8.05
N GLY A 432 25.85 2.96 -8.04
CA GLY A 432 25.21 1.64 -7.87
C GLY A 432 25.21 0.82 -9.15
N GLN A 433 24.15 0.06 -9.42
CA GLN A 433 24.11 -0.90 -10.51
C GLN A 433 22.77 -0.92 -11.24
N VAL A 434 22.81 -1.03 -12.56
CA VAL A 434 21.68 -1.34 -13.44
C VAL A 434 21.99 -2.62 -14.19
N SER A 435 21.10 -3.60 -14.11
CA SER A 435 21.17 -4.83 -14.90
C SER A 435 19.87 -5.03 -15.65
N LEU A 436 19.93 -5.12 -16.97
CA LEU A 436 18.79 -5.36 -17.84
C LEU A 436 18.95 -6.75 -18.50
N TYR A 437 17.90 -7.56 -18.45
CA TYR A 437 17.88 -8.88 -19.10
C TYR A 437 16.57 -9.14 -19.84
N SER A 438 16.65 -9.61 -21.09
CA SER A 438 15.50 -9.90 -21.95
C SER A 438 14.40 -8.83 -21.85
N SER A 439 14.78 -7.54 -21.84
CA SER A 439 13.89 -6.41 -21.53
C SER A 439 13.84 -5.41 -22.68
N ARG A 440 12.93 -4.44 -22.61
CA ARG A 440 12.80 -3.40 -23.64
C ARG A 440 12.75 -2.01 -23.02
N VAL A 441 13.59 -1.09 -23.50
CA VAL A 441 13.60 0.34 -23.15
C VAL A 441 13.39 1.16 -24.42
N ALA A 442 12.15 1.57 -24.69
CA ALA A 442 11.80 2.12 -26.00
C ALA A 442 10.84 3.32 -26.00
N GLY A 443 10.97 4.21 -26.98
CA GLY A 443 10.03 5.33 -27.14
C GLY A 443 10.10 6.36 -26.02
N ASN A 444 11.16 6.37 -25.20
CA ASN A 444 11.26 7.29 -24.08
C ASN A 444 11.88 8.62 -24.50
N VAL A 445 11.41 9.71 -23.90
CA VAL A 445 11.79 11.07 -24.28
C VAL A 445 12.40 11.80 -23.08
N ALA A 446 13.53 12.47 -23.30
CA ALA A 446 14.12 13.41 -22.35
C ALA A 446 14.43 14.75 -23.03
N THR A 447 14.42 15.83 -22.26
CA THR A 447 14.84 17.15 -22.76
C THR A 447 16.32 17.18 -23.14
N VAL A 448 17.16 16.50 -22.34
CA VAL A 448 18.61 16.41 -22.54
C VAL A 448 18.99 14.94 -22.75
N LYS A 449 19.95 14.71 -23.64
CA LYS A 449 20.43 13.37 -23.95
C LYS A 449 21.01 12.64 -22.72
N PRO A 450 20.79 11.33 -22.59
CA PRO A 450 19.97 10.45 -23.42
C PRO A 450 18.51 10.38 -22.99
N GLY A 451 17.66 9.93 -23.92
CA GLY A 451 16.25 9.61 -23.70
C GLY A 451 16.02 8.21 -23.11
N GLY A 452 16.81 7.23 -23.53
CA GLY A 452 16.65 5.84 -23.09
C GLY A 452 17.23 5.60 -21.70
N LEU A 453 18.52 5.25 -21.64
CA LEU A 453 19.25 4.95 -20.41
C LEU A 453 20.38 5.96 -20.19
N PHE A 454 20.27 6.77 -19.15
CA PHE A 454 21.37 7.58 -18.62
C PHE A 454 22.05 6.85 -17.47
N ALA A 455 23.37 6.72 -17.53
CA ALA A 455 24.18 6.21 -16.44
C ALA A 455 25.37 7.12 -16.11
N ASP A 456 25.57 7.41 -14.82
CA ASP A 456 26.76 8.10 -14.30
C ASP A 456 27.27 7.45 -13.01
N LYS A 457 28.56 7.06 -13.00
CA LYS A 457 29.21 6.33 -11.90
C LYS A 457 28.43 5.07 -11.45
N ALA A 458 27.59 4.53 -12.31
CA ALA A 458 26.84 3.29 -12.10
C ALA A 458 27.48 2.16 -12.92
N ARG A 459 27.45 0.94 -12.40
CA ARG A 459 27.78 -0.26 -13.19
C ARG A 459 26.57 -0.64 -14.03
N VAL A 460 26.74 -0.78 -15.33
CA VAL A 460 25.66 -1.14 -16.24
C VAL A 460 25.96 -2.48 -16.89
N LYS A 461 24.98 -3.37 -16.86
CA LYS A 461 25.00 -4.65 -17.58
C LYS A 461 23.71 -4.79 -18.38
N VAL A 462 23.84 -5.03 -19.68
CA VAL A 462 22.74 -5.25 -20.61
C VAL A 462 23.09 -6.54 -21.36
N ASP A 463 22.18 -7.51 -21.38
CA ASP A 463 22.38 -8.75 -22.15
C ASP A 463 22.11 -8.54 -23.65
N ASP A 464 22.31 -9.60 -24.43
CA ASP A 464 22.16 -9.55 -25.89
C ASP A 464 20.68 -9.67 -26.34
N GLU A 465 19.76 -9.93 -25.41
CA GLU A 465 18.31 -10.04 -25.64
C GLU A 465 17.54 -8.76 -25.25
N THR A 466 18.21 -7.77 -24.66
CA THR A 466 17.58 -6.51 -24.23
C THR A 466 17.67 -5.45 -25.32
N ASP A 467 16.52 -4.90 -25.73
CA ASP A 467 16.45 -3.82 -26.70
C ASP A 467 16.42 -2.45 -26.03
N ILE A 468 17.32 -1.54 -26.43
CA ILE A 468 17.25 -0.10 -26.10
C ILE A 468 17.19 0.67 -27.41
N ILE A 469 15.99 1.06 -27.84
CA ILE A 469 15.72 1.57 -29.20
C ILE A 469 14.69 2.70 -29.20
N ASP A 470 14.66 3.51 -30.26
CA ASP A 470 13.64 4.54 -30.48
C ASP A 470 13.47 5.54 -29.32
N ASN A 471 14.55 5.88 -28.61
CA ASN A 471 14.50 6.88 -27.54
C ASN A 471 15.07 8.23 -27.99
N GLU A 472 14.44 9.31 -27.52
CA GLU A 472 14.79 10.68 -27.90
C GLU A 472 15.37 11.47 -26.72
N PRO A 473 16.50 12.17 -26.87
CA PRO A 473 17.19 12.44 -28.13
C PRO A 473 18.08 11.28 -28.63
N THR A 474 18.44 10.35 -27.75
CA THR A 474 19.31 9.19 -28.03
C THR A 474 19.00 8.03 -27.09
N ASN A 475 19.38 6.80 -27.47
CA ASN A 475 19.23 5.60 -26.63
C ASN A 475 20.10 5.66 -25.36
N CYS A 476 21.43 5.65 -25.51
CA CYS A 476 22.35 5.78 -24.35
C CYS A 476 23.44 6.83 -24.55
N GLU A 477 23.57 7.43 -25.73
CA GLU A 477 24.60 8.43 -25.99
C GLU A 477 24.36 9.68 -25.13
N GLY A 478 25.31 10.01 -24.26
CA GLY A 478 25.15 11.04 -23.23
C GLY A 478 25.35 10.48 -21.82
N SER A 479 25.30 9.16 -21.65
CA SER A 479 25.78 8.48 -20.44
C SER A 479 27.26 8.77 -20.21
N ARG A 480 27.65 8.93 -18.94
CA ARG A 480 29.05 9.19 -18.52
C ARG A 480 29.87 7.92 -18.35
N VAL A 481 29.23 6.77 -18.45
CA VAL A 481 29.86 5.45 -18.51
C VAL A 481 29.43 4.74 -19.80
N PRO A 482 30.29 3.90 -20.40
CA PRO A 482 29.90 3.09 -21.54
C PRO A 482 28.75 2.15 -21.19
N VAL A 483 27.74 2.08 -22.06
CA VAL A 483 26.66 1.09 -21.99
C VAL A 483 26.87 0.11 -23.13
N ALA A 484 27.44 -1.05 -22.83
CA ALA A 484 27.55 -2.14 -23.80
C ALA A 484 26.15 -2.62 -24.22
N ASN A 485 26.02 -3.14 -25.43
CA ASN A 485 24.75 -3.61 -26.00
C ASN A 485 23.63 -2.54 -26.01
N CYS A 486 24.01 -1.25 -26.00
CA CYS A 486 23.07 -0.20 -26.32
C CYS A 486 23.01 -0.03 -27.83
N PHE A 487 21.95 -0.58 -28.42
CA PHE A 487 21.66 -0.44 -29.83
C PHE A 487 21.41 1.05 -30.17
N ARG A 488 21.86 1.47 -31.35
CA ARG A 488 21.77 2.87 -31.80
C ARG A 488 20.61 3.06 -32.74
#